data_AF-A0A377C436-F1
#
_entry.id   AF-A0A377C436-F1
#
_cell.length_a   1.000
_cell.length_b   1.000
_cell.length_c   1.000
_cell.angle_alpha   90.00
_cell.angle_beta   90.00
_cell.angle_gamma   90.00
#
_symmetry.space_group_name_H-M   'P 1'
#
loop_
_entity.id
_entity.type
_entity.pdbx_description
1 polymer ?
#
loop_
_entity_poly.entity_id
_entity_poly.type
_entity_poly.pdbx_seq_one_letter_code
_entity_poly.pdbx_strand_id
1 'polypeptide(L)'
;MDVRQSIHSAHAKTLDTQGLRNEFLVEKVFVADEYTMVYSHIDRIIVGGIMPITKTVSVGGEVGKQLGVSYFLERRELGVINIGGAGTITVDGQCYEIGHRDALYVGKGAKEVVFASIDTGTPAKFLLQLRTRAYDVSHQKSHTGRSISSHVRR
;
A
#
# COMPACT_ATOMS: atom_id res chain seq x y z
N MET A 1 8.97 6.94 -7.61
CA MET A 1 9.09 5.93 -6.54
C MET A 1 10.42 6.17 -5.85
N ASP A 2 10.41 6.44 -4.55
CA ASP A 2 11.63 6.56 -3.74
C ASP A 2 12.18 5.15 -3.48
N VAL A 3 13.49 4.94 -3.63
CA VAL A 3 14.13 3.63 -3.57
C VAL A 3 15.17 3.65 -2.47
N ARG A 4 14.98 2.81 -1.45
CA ARG A 4 15.93 2.61 -0.33
C ARG A 4 16.73 1.34 -0.55
N GLN A 5 18.04 1.43 -0.32
CA GLN A 5 18.95 0.30 -0.43
C GLN A 5 18.97 -0.52 0.85
N SER A 6 19.35 -1.79 0.73
CA SER A 6 19.68 -2.59 1.91
C SER A 6 20.99 -2.09 2.49
N ILE A 7 21.07 -2.02 3.82
CA ILE A 7 22.22 -1.47 4.52
C ILE A 7 22.83 -2.50 5.46
N HIS A 8 24.15 -2.65 5.40
CA HIS A 8 24.89 -3.50 6.32
C HIS A 8 24.96 -2.85 7.70
N SER A 9 24.84 -3.64 8.77
CA SER A 9 24.82 -3.13 10.15
C SER A 9 26.07 -2.32 10.51
N ALA A 10 27.24 -2.72 10.02
CA ALA A 10 28.48 -1.97 10.22
C ALA A 10 28.45 -0.58 9.56
N HIS A 11 27.80 -0.44 8.41
CA HIS A 11 27.65 0.87 7.74
C HIS A 11 26.60 1.73 8.44
N ALA A 12 25.48 1.14 8.88
CA ALA A 12 24.46 1.87 9.63
C ALA A 12 25.01 2.53 10.90
N LYS A 13 26.00 1.90 11.56
CA LYS A 13 26.68 2.45 12.75
C LYS A 13 27.53 3.70 12.48
N THR A 14 27.95 3.94 11.24
CA THR A 14 28.78 5.09 10.89
C THR A 14 27.97 6.31 10.46
N LEU A 15 26.65 6.18 10.31
CA LEU A 15 25.79 7.27 9.85
C LEU A 15 25.55 8.29 10.96
N ASP A 16 25.54 9.56 10.57
CA ASP A 16 25.07 10.63 11.44
C ASP A 16 23.53 10.66 11.51
N THR A 17 22.98 11.62 12.26
CA THR A 17 21.52 11.75 12.42
C THR A 17 20.79 11.95 11.10
N GLN A 18 21.37 12.73 10.17
CA GLN A 18 20.72 12.99 8.89
C GLN A 18 20.84 11.79 7.96
N GLY A 19 21.97 11.09 7.95
CA GLY A 19 22.18 9.85 7.21
C GLY A 19 21.17 8.77 7.62
N LEU A 20 20.94 8.58 8.92
CA LEU A 20 19.92 7.64 9.40
C LEU A 20 18.51 8.01 8.91
N ARG A 21 18.16 9.30 8.90
CA ARG A 21 16.85 9.75 8.40
C ARG A 21 16.72 9.53 6.89
N ASN A 22 17.75 9.85 6.13
CA ASN A 22 17.76 9.68 4.69
C ASN A 22 17.54 8.21 4.29
N GLU A 23 18.14 7.27 5.03
CA GLU A 23 18.01 5.84 4.74
C GLU A 23 16.70 5.24 5.27
N PHE A 24 16.31 5.55 6.51
CA PHE A 24 15.25 4.82 7.20
C PHE A 24 13.92 5.57 7.36
N LEU A 25 13.92 6.90 7.28
CA LEU A 25 12.71 7.69 7.51
C LEU A 25 12.00 7.98 6.19
N VAL A 26 10.68 7.80 6.20
CA VAL A 26 9.78 8.27 5.15
C VAL A 26 9.00 9.45 5.72
N GLU A 27 9.41 10.67 5.36
CA GLU A 27 8.85 11.88 5.98
C GLU A 27 7.43 12.20 5.49
N LYS A 28 7.14 11.91 4.22
CA LYS A 28 5.85 12.19 3.60
C LYS A 28 5.20 10.90 3.14
N VAL A 29 4.24 10.43 3.94
CA VAL A 29 3.45 9.23 3.63
C VAL A 29 2.11 9.60 2.97
N PHE A 30 1.45 10.67 3.43
CA PHE A 30 0.17 11.11 2.88
C PHE A 30 0.33 12.46 2.19
N VAL A 31 0.02 12.49 0.91
CA VAL A 31 -0.03 13.69 0.07
C VAL A 31 -1.42 13.74 -0.56
N ALA A 32 -2.04 14.92 -0.54
CA ALA A 32 -3.41 15.09 -1.01
C ALA A 32 -3.51 14.70 -2.49
N ASP A 33 -4.52 13.88 -2.81
CA ASP A 33 -4.85 13.45 -4.17
C ASP A 33 -3.71 12.72 -4.91
N GLU A 34 -2.75 12.18 -4.16
CA GLU A 34 -1.59 11.47 -4.68
C GLU A 34 -1.36 10.17 -3.91
N TYR A 35 -0.62 9.26 -4.54
CA TYR A 35 -0.02 8.12 -3.86
C TYR A 35 1.46 8.39 -3.61
N THR A 36 1.96 8.00 -2.45
CA THR A 36 3.40 7.91 -2.18
C THR A 36 3.80 6.44 -2.19
N MET A 37 4.99 6.14 -2.70
CA MET A 37 5.55 4.79 -2.67
C MET A 37 7.06 4.84 -2.46
N VAL A 38 7.50 4.06 -1.47
CA VAL A 38 8.89 3.80 -1.14
C VAL A 38 9.14 2.31 -1.33
N TYR A 39 10.04 1.98 -2.23
CA TYR A 39 10.53 0.62 -2.46
C TYR A 39 11.78 0.40 -1.60
N SER A 40 11.76 -0.58 -0.71
CA SER A 40 12.94 -0.99 0.04
C SER A 40 13.50 -2.28 -0.51
N HIS A 41 14.82 -2.33 -0.74
CA HIS A 41 15.51 -3.56 -1.13
C HIS A 41 15.53 -4.62 -0.03
N ILE A 42 15.20 -4.25 1.21
CA ILE A 42 14.97 -5.20 2.30
C ILE A 42 13.64 -5.91 1.99
N ASP A 43 13.71 -7.19 1.62
CA ASP A 43 12.58 -8.04 1.20
C ASP A 43 11.75 -7.53 0.00
N ARG A 44 12.20 -6.47 -0.68
CA ARG A 44 11.50 -5.86 -1.83
C ARG A 44 10.09 -5.39 -1.47
N ILE A 45 9.91 -4.98 -0.21
CA ILE A 45 8.67 -4.40 0.30
C ILE A 45 8.44 -3.02 -0.31
N ILE A 46 7.20 -2.72 -0.64
CA ILE A 46 6.79 -1.36 -1.01
C ILE A 46 5.84 -0.87 0.07
N VAL A 47 6.14 0.30 0.62
CA VAL A 47 5.30 0.98 1.62
C VAL A 47 4.91 2.34 1.11
N GLY A 48 3.75 2.83 1.54
CA GLY A 48 3.24 4.10 1.03
C GLY A 48 1.93 4.52 1.66
N GLY A 49 1.45 5.67 1.23
CA GLY A 49 0.15 6.17 1.62
C GLY A 49 -0.62 6.74 0.42
N ILE A 50 -1.95 6.61 0.47
CA ILE A 50 -2.86 7.24 -0.48
C ILE A 50 -3.88 8.06 0.31
N MET A 51 -4.02 9.33 -0.05
CA MET A 51 -4.98 10.25 0.59
C MET A 51 -5.80 10.97 -0.48
N PRO A 52 -6.86 10.33 -1.01
CA PRO A 52 -7.75 10.96 -1.96
C PRO A 52 -8.58 12.04 -1.25
N ILE A 53 -8.68 13.24 -1.83
CA ILE A 53 -9.52 14.32 -1.32
C ILE A 53 -10.50 14.72 -2.41
N THR A 54 -10.02 15.38 -3.46
CA THR A 54 -10.85 15.93 -4.53
C THR A 54 -11.02 14.95 -5.70
N LYS A 55 -10.08 14.02 -5.88
CA LYS A 55 -10.10 13.02 -6.94
C LYS A 55 -9.79 11.62 -6.41
N THR A 56 -10.22 10.62 -7.17
CA THR A 56 -9.82 9.25 -6.94
C THR A 56 -8.35 9.05 -7.33
N VAL A 57 -7.70 8.12 -6.65
CA VAL A 57 -6.30 7.76 -6.92
C VAL A 57 -6.26 6.29 -7.29
N SER A 58 -5.72 5.94 -8.45
CA SER A 58 -5.60 4.56 -8.91
C SER A 58 -4.14 4.09 -8.88
N VAL A 59 -3.95 2.81 -8.57
CA VAL A 59 -2.68 2.09 -8.71
C VAL A 59 -2.92 0.84 -9.56
N GLY A 60 -2.21 0.78 -10.69
CA GLY A 60 -2.46 -0.23 -11.73
C GLY A 60 -1.33 -0.28 -12.77
N GLY A 61 -1.69 -0.23 -14.06
CA GLY A 61 -0.77 -0.45 -15.18
C GLY A 61 0.45 0.48 -15.24
N GLU A 62 0.32 1.75 -14.85
CA GLU A 62 1.45 2.69 -14.84
C GLU A 62 2.53 2.30 -13.84
N VAL A 63 2.12 1.82 -12.65
CA VAL A 63 3.03 1.32 -11.62
C VAL A 63 3.59 -0.05 -12.02
N GLY A 64 2.78 -0.88 -12.69
CA GLY A 64 3.22 -2.16 -13.27
C GLY A 64 4.44 -2.01 -14.19
N LYS A 65 4.41 -1.00 -15.08
CA LYS A 65 5.54 -0.70 -15.98
C LYS A 65 6.83 -0.35 -15.21
N GLN A 66 6.73 0.39 -14.11
CA GLN A 66 7.89 0.70 -13.25
C GLN A 66 8.49 -0.54 -12.58
N LEU A 67 7.69 -1.58 -12.38
CA LEU A 67 8.07 -2.85 -11.75
C LEU A 67 8.39 -3.96 -12.78
N GLY A 68 8.33 -3.66 -14.08
CA GLY A 68 8.59 -4.63 -15.16
C GLY A 68 7.53 -5.71 -15.32
N VAL A 69 6.29 -5.44 -14.89
CA VAL A 69 5.14 -6.35 -14.97
C VAL A 69 3.95 -5.70 -15.69
N SER A 70 2.99 -6.50 -16.12
CA SER A 70 1.85 -6.02 -16.91
C SER A 70 0.88 -5.18 -16.07
N TYR A 71 0.77 -5.47 -14.78
CA TYR A 71 -0.08 -4.74 -13.83
C TYR A 71 0.41 -4.90 -12.38
N PHE A 72 0.00 -3.98 -11.50
CA PHE A 72 0.60 -3.73 -10.20
C PHE A 72 0.67 -4.95 -9.26
N LEU A 73 -0.38 -5.80 -9.25
CA LEU A 73 -0.48 -6.96 -8.36
C LEU A 73 -0.30 -8.31 -9.07
N GLU A 74 0.33 -8.34 -10.25
CA GLU A 74 0.58 -9.58 -11.00
C GLU A 74 1.33 -10.64 -10.17
N ARG A 75 2.24 -10.19 -9.29
CA ARG A 75 3.10 -11.06 -8.46
C ARG A 75 3.18 -10.60 -7.00
N ARG A 76 2.25 -9.75 -6.58
CA ARG A 76 2.29 -9.09 -5.26
C ARG A 76 0.94 -9.18 -4.58
N GLU A 77 0.98 -9.23 -3.26
CA GLU A 77 -0.18 -8.98 -2.40
C GLU A 77 -0.13 -7.53 -1.92
N LEU A 78 -1.30 -6.95 -1.66
CA LEU A 78 -1.44 -5.62 -1.10
C LEU A 78 -2.27 -5.68 0.18
N GLY A 79 -1.68 -5.24 1.28
CA GLY A 79 -2.40 -4.91 2.50
C GLY A 79 -2.68 -3.41 2.54
N VAL A 80 -3.92 -3.05 2.84
CA VAL A 80 -4.34 -1.66 3.05
C VAL A 80 -4.99 -1.53 4.42
N ILE A 81 -4.59 -0.51 5.18
CA ILE A 81 -5.26 -0.12 6.43
C ILE A 81 -5.65 1.35 6.31
N ASN A 82 -6.90 1.67 6.58
CA ASN A 82 -7.34 3.05 6.63
C ASN A 82 -7.16 3.64 8.04
N ILE A 83 -6.41 4.73 8.17
CA ILE A 83 -6.20 5.45 9.43
C ILE A 83 -6.84 6.86 9.43
N GLY A 84 -7.60 7.18 8.39
CA GLY A 84 -8.31 8.46 8.23
C GLY A 84 -9.83 8.31 8.36
N GLY A 85 -10.57 9.19 7.68
CA GLY A 85 -12.03 9.09 7.59
C GLY A 85 -12.49 7.96 6.66
N ALA A 86 -13.80 7.80 6.49
CA ALA A 86 -14.36 6.74 5.66
C ALA A 86 -14.01 6.94 4.18
N GLY A 87 -13.68 5.86 3.50
CA GLY A 87 -13.38 5.85 2.07
C GLY A 87 -13.83 4.56 1.41
N THR A 88 -13.55 4.44 0.11
CA THR A 88 -13.81 3.22 -0.65
C THR A 88 -12.54 2.77 -1.37
N ILE A 89 -12.43 1.46 -1.53
CA ILE A 89 -11.42 0.83 -2.38
C ILE A 89 -12.16 -0.03 -3.40
N THR A 90 -11.99 0.27 -4.68
CA THR A 90 -12.54 -0.52 -5.78
C THR A 90 -11.45 -1.37 -6.39
N VAL A 91 -11.62 -2.69 -6.38
CA VAL A 91 -10.69 -3.68 -6.96
C VAL A 91 -11.36 -4.32 -8.17
N ASP A 92 -10.83 -4.10 -9.37
CA ASP A 92 -11.36 -4.65 -10.63
C ASP A 92 -12.90 -4.50 -10.77
N GLY A 93 -13.42 -3.33 -10.38
CA GLY A 93 -14.85 -3.00 -10.41
C GLY A 93 -15.66 -3.40 -9.16
N GLN A 94 -15.10 -4.16 -8.22
CA GLN A 94 -15.76 -4.48 -6.95
C GLN A 94 -15.43 -3.42 -5.90
N CYS A 95 -16.45 -2.69 -5.43
CA CYS A 95 -16.30 -1.63 -4.43
C CYS A 95 -16.37 -2.19 -3.01
N TYR A 96 -15.40 -1.79 -2.18
CA TYR A 96 -15.36 -2.08 -0.74
C TYR A 96 -15.37 -0.77 0.04
N GLU A 97 -16.35 -0.60 0.93
CA GLU A 97 -16.36 0.52 1.89
C GLU A 97 -15.36 0.27 3.02
N ILE A 98 -14.45 1.19 3.27
CA ILE A 98 -13.40 1.04 4.28
C ILE A 98 -13.52 2.16 5.31
N GLY A 99 -14.00 1.82 6.49
CA GLY A 99 -14.09 2.74 7.62
C GLY A 99 -12.72 3.04 8.25
N HIS A 100 -12.73 3.89 9.28
CA HIS A 100 -11.54 4.13 10.09
C HIS A 100 -11.10 2.83 10.79
N ARG A 101 -9.82 2.47 10.64
CA ARG A 101 -9.17 1.23 11.12
C ARG A 101 -9.67 -0.06 10.50
N ASP A 102 -10.46 0.02 9.43
CA ASP A 102 -10.71 -1.15 8.59
C ASP A 102 -9.49 -1.45 7.72
N ALA A 103 -9.37 -2.72 7.35
CA ALA A 103 -8.32 -3.17 6.46
C ALA A 103 -8.89 -3.97 5.29
N LEU A 104 -8.23 -3.85 4.15
CA LEU A 104 -8.47 -4.66 2.97
C LEU A 104 -7.19 -5.37 2.56
N TYR A 105 -7.27 -6.69 2.50
CA TYR A 105 -6.26 -7.52 1.87
C TYR A 105 -6.68 -7.76 0.42
N VAL A 106 -5.80 -7.35 -0.50
CA VAL A 106 -5.96 -7.53 -1.94
C VAL A 106 -5.00 -8.62 -2.41
N GLY A 107 -5.57 -9.66 -3.01
CA GLY A 107 -4.84 -10.82 -3.50
C GLY A 107 -3.98 -10.51 -4.71
N LYS A 108 -3.17 -11.49 -5.07
CA LYS A 108 -2.42 -11.46 -6.33
C LYS A 108 -3.40 -11.52 -7.50
N GLY A 109 -3.09 -10.83 -8.59
CA GLY A 109 -3.85 -10.91 -9.84
C GLY A 109 -4.80 -9.75 -10.10
N ALA A 110 -5.06 -8.89 -9.10
CA ALA A 110 -5.86 -7.70 -9.29
C ALA A 110 -5.19 -6.71 -10.26
N LYS A 111 -5.93 -6.20 -11.25
CA LYS A 111 -5.37 -5.37 -12.32
C LYS A 111 -5.40 -3.89 -11.99
N GLU A 112 -6.51 -3.43 -11.41
CA GLU A 112 -6.73 -2.04 -11.06
C GLU A 112 -7.31 -1.93 -9.64
N VAL A 113 -6.70 -1.05 -8.84
CA VAL A 113 -7.19 -0.69 -7.52
C VAL A 113 -7.37 0.82 -7.47
N VAL A 114 -8.58 1.29 -7.15
CA VAL A 114 -8.96 2.70 -7.10
C VAL A 114 -9.38 3.07 -5.70
N PHE A 115 -8.86 4.19 -5.20
CA PHE A 115 -9.08 4.69 -3.85
C PHE A 115 -9.88 6.00 -3.90
N ALA A 116 -10.85 6.14 -3.01
CA ALA A 116 -11.65 7.36 -2.86
C ALA A 116 -11.97 7.65 -1.39
N SER A 117 -12.27 8.91 -1.09
CA SER A 117 -12.79 9.35 0.21
C SER A 117 -14.29 9.60 0.09
N ILE A 118 -15.04 9.30 1.15
CA ILE A 118 -16.47 9.63 1.21
C ILE A 118 -16.69 11.11 1.55
N ASP A 119 -15.85 11.65 2.43
CA ASP A 119 -15.89 13.05 2.87
C ASP A 119 -14.54 13.73 2.62
N THR A 120 -14.58 14.92 2.02
CA THR A 120 -13.39 15.74 1.75
C THR A 120 -12.90 16.48 2.99
N GLY A 121 -13.80 16.77 3.95
CA GLY A 121 -13.44 17.39 5.22
C GLY A 121 -12.70 16.44 6.15
N THR A 122 -12.98 15.13 6.01
CA THR A 122 -12.34 14.05 6.77
C THR A 122 -11.85 12.96 5.82
N PRO A 123 -10.77 13.20 5.05
CA PRO A 123 -10.34 12.27 4.01
C PRO A 123 -9.83 10.95 4.59
N ALA A 124 -10.03 9.88 3.82
CA ALA A 124 -9.43 8.58 4.08
C ALA A 124 -7.91 8.65 3.91
N LYS A 125 -7.20 7.87 4.75
CA LYS A 125 -5.74 7.78 4.73
C LYS A 125 -5.36 6.32 4.67
N PHE A 126 -5.17 5.82 3.46
CA PHE A 126 -4.87 4.42 3.21
C PHE A 126 -3.37 4.18 3.30
N LEU A 127 -2.93 3.52 4.37
CA LEU A 127 -1.57 3.03 4.51
C LEU A 127 -1.43 1.72 3.75
N LEU A 128 -0.43 1.65 2.87
CA LEU A 128 -0.21 0.51 1.98
C LEU A 128 1.04 -0.27 2.40
N GLN A 129 0.94 -1.59 2.29
CA GLN A 129 2.07 -2.50 2.36
C GLN A 129 1.95 -3.55 1.26
N LEU A 130 2.91 -3.58 0.35
CA LEU A 130 3.00 -4.62 -0.66
C LEU A 130 4.16 -5.55 -0.39
N ARG A 131 3.90 -6.83 -0.56
CA ARG A 131 4.93 -7.88 -0.51
C ARG A 131 4.88 -8.74 -1.75
N THR A 132 6.03 -9.30 -2.09
CA THR A 132 6.11 -10.33 -3.13
C THR A 132 5.51 -11.61 -2.57
N ARG A 133 4.62 -12.28 -3.31
CA ARG A 133 4.00 -13.53 -2.88
C ARG A 133 4.11 -14.61 -3.95
N ALA A 134 4.30 -15.86 -3.52
CA ALA A 134 4.37 -17.01 -4.42
C ALA A 134 2.99 -17.61 -4.78
N TYR A 135 2.01 -17.54 -3.88
CA TYR A 135 0.71 -18.22 -4.00
C TYR A 135 -0.47 -17.25 -3.93
N ASP A 136 -1.61 -17.64 -4.52
CA ASP A 136 -2.83 -16.82 -4.61
C ASP A 136 -3.73 -16.98 -3.36
N VAL A 137 -4.36 -15.89 -2.92
CA VAL A 137 -5.29 -15.85 -1.78
C VAL A 137 -6.40 -14.85 -2.07
N SER A 138 -7.65 -15.23 -1.79
CA SER A 138 -8.82 -14.40 -2.00
C SER A 138 -8.76 -13.08 -1.23
N HIS A 139 -9.39 -12.03 -1.79
CA HIS A 139 -9.56 -10.73 -1.15
C HIS A 139 -10.29 -10.87 0.19
N GLN A 140 -9.79 -10.22 1.23
CA GLN A 140 -10.40 -10.27 2.56
C GLN A 140 -10.50 -8.87 3.15
N LYS A 141 -11.71 -8.48 3.54
CA LYS A 141 -11.94 -7.27 4.33
C LYS A 141 -12.02 -7.66 5.80
N SER A 142 -11.34 -6.93 6.66
CA SER A 142 -11.55 -7.03 8.11
C SER A 142 -12.10 -5.72 8.66
N HIS A 143 -13.02 -5.88 9.61
CA HIS A 143 -13.52 -4.80 10.46
C HIS A 143 -12.86 -4.87 11.82
N THR A 144 -12.70 -3.72 12.49
CA THR A 144 -12.25 -3.67 13.89
C THR A 144 -12.97 -4.72 14.74
N GLY A 145 -12.22 -5.71 15.25
CA GLY A 145 -12.73 -6.77 16.13
C GLY A 145 -12.87 -8.18 15.52
N ARG A 146 -12.60 -8.41 14.23
CA ARG A 146 -12.56 -9.77 13.63
C ARG A 146 -11.22 -10.06 12.94
N SER A 147 -10.60 -11.20 13.26
CA SER A 147 -9.33 -11.62 12.66
C SER A 147 -9.49 -11.96 11.18
N ILE A 148 -8.48 -11.62 10.38
CA ILE A 148 -8.34 -12.04 8.98
C ILE A 148 -8.07 -13.57 8.99
N SER A 149 -9.07 -14.38 8.66
CA SER A 149 -8.94 -15.85 8.57
C SER A 149 -8.58 -16.24 7.14
N SER A 150 -7.29 -16.41 6.84
CA SER A 150 -6.84 -16.86 5.51
C SER A 150 -7.22 -18.34 5.29
N HIS A 151 -8.13 -18.61 4.36
CA HIS A 151 -8.31 -19.96 3.79
C HIS A 151 -7.39 -20.10 2.58
N VAL A 152 -6.30 -20.85 2.74
CA VAL A 152 -5.43 -21.25 1.63
C VAL A 152 -6.15 -22.34 0.85
N ARG A 153 -6.53 -22.08 -0.40
CA ARG A 153 -6.83 -23.19 -1.33
C ARG A 153 -5.49 -23.80 -1.74
N ARG A 154 -5.24 -25.03 -1.28
CA ARG A 154 -4.15 -25.87 -1.75
C ARG A 154 -4.45 -26.37 -3.15
#